data_AF-A0A4Y2C2I9-F1
#
_entry.id   AF-A0A4Y2C2I9-F1
#
_cell.length_a   1.000
_cell.length_b   1.000
_cell.length_c   1.000
_cell.angle_alpha   90.00
_cell.angle_beta   90.00
_cell.angle_gamma   90.00
#
_symmetry.space_group_name_H-M   'P 1'
#
loop_
_entity.id
_entity.type
_entity.pdbx_description
1 polymer ?
#
loop_
_entity_poly.entity_id
_entity_poly.type
_entity_poly.pdbx_seq_one_letter_code
_entity_poly.pdbx_strand_id
1 'polypeptide(L)'
;MFSIKAIISVFLQQTQWNINKGKCGVCGDPYNAPHPRDHEAGGIYGNGIITGKYKSGQILEAVVEMTANHNGYLEFKICPNNDITKEAPEECLDKYPLELAEGEGTKYDITGKGKGT
;
A
#
# COMPACT_ATOMS: atom_id res chain seq x y z
N MET A 1 46.17 12.54 -3.47
CA MET A 1 45.72 11.83 -4.69
C MET A 1 45.14 10.49 -4.28
N PHE A 2 43.90 10.48 -3.78
CA PHE A 2 43.07 9.28 -3.67
C PHE A 2 41.68 9.71 -4.14
N SER A 3 41.29 9.10 -5.25
CA SER A 3 40.16 9.51 -6.06
C SER A 3 38.84 9.28 -5.32
N ILE A 4 37.99 10.31 -5.33
CA ILE A 4 36.59 10.24 -4.94
C ILE A 4 35.90 9.22 -5.84
N LYS A 5 35.64 8.02 -5.35
CA LYS A 5 34.55 7.20 -5.88
C LYS A 5 33.27 7.67 -5.20
N ALA A 6 32.67 8.71 -5.75
CA ALA A 6 31.24 8.88 -5.65
C ALA A 6 30.62 7.67 -6.33
N ILE A 7 30.35 6.61 -5.55
CA ILE A 7 29.33 5.64 -5.94
C ILE A 7 28.04 6.44 -5.82
N ILE A 8 27.72 7.18 -6.87
CA ILE A 8 26.35 7.56 -7.16
C ILE A 8 25.68 6.21 -7.44
N SER A 9 25.23 5.58 -6.36
CA SER A 9 24.29 4.49 -6.42
C SER A 9 22.99 5.14 -6.90
N VAL A 10 22.88 5.39 -8.21
CA VAL A 10 21.60 5.53 -8.92
C VAL A 10 20.94 4.14 -8.92
N PHE A 11 20.75 3.55 -7.74
CA PHE A 11 20.01 2.30 -7.52
C PHE A 11 18.54 2.57 -7.23
N LEU A 12 18.06 3.81 -7.46
CA LEU A 12 16.62 4.10 -7.56
C LEU A 12 16.13 3.87 -8.99
N GLN A 13 16.44 2.71 -9.56
CA GLN A 13 15.71 2.25 -10.74
C GLN A 13 14.31 1.87 -10.22
N GLN A 14 13.27 2.68 -10.44
CA GLN A 14 11.90 2.35 -10.03
C GLN A 14 11.49 0.98 -10.61
N THR A 15 11.61 -0.10 -9.82
CA THR A 15 11.33 -1.50 -10.20
C THR A 15 9.93 -1.65 -10.78
N GLN A 16 8.95 -0.95 -10.20
CA GLN A 16 7.58 -0.92 -10.69
C GLN A 16 7.51 -0.55 -12.19
N TRP A 17 8.11 0.57 -12.59
CA TRP A 17 8.00 1.08 -13.96
C TRP A 17 9.01 0.45 -14.91
N ASN A 18 10.27 0.34 -14.48
CA ASN A 18 11.36 -0.08 -15.36
C ASN A 18 11.39 -1.59 -15.60
N ILE A 19 10.94 -2.40 -14.64
CA ILE A 19 11.00 -3.87 -14.71
C ILE A 19 9.59 -4.45 -14.79
N ASN A 20 8.70 -4.00 -13.92
CA ASN A 20 7.36 -4.58 -13.75
C ASN A 20 6.27 -3.91 -14.60
N LYS A 21 6.64 -2.97 -15.47
CA LYS A 21 5.73 -2.31 -16.43
C LYS A 21 4.50 -1.66 -15.76
N GLY A 22 4.73 -1.00 -14.62
CA GLY A 22 3.69 -0.35 -13.81
C GLY A 22 3.03 -1.25 -12.77
N LYS A 23 3.27 -2.57 -12.81
CA LYS A 23 2.63 -3.53 -11.91
C LYS A 23 3.24 -3.52 -10.51
N CYS A 24 2.39 -3.69 -9.51
CA CYS A 24 2.71 -3.84 -8.10
C CYS A 24 2.06 -5.13 -7.57
N GLY A 25 2.60 -5.75 -6.52
CA GLY A 25 1.85 -6.72 -5.72
C GLY A 25 0.73 -6.01 -4.94
N VAL A 26 -0.37 -6.70 -4.62
CA VAL A 26 -1.54 -6.07 -3.99
C VAL A 26 -1.20 -5.50 -2.61
N CYS A 27 -0.27 -6.13 -1.90
CA CYS A 27 0.21 -5.69 -0.59
C CYS A 27 1.46 -4.78 -0.66
N GLY A 28 1.81 -4.25 -1.84
CA GLY A 28 2.93 -3.30 -2.02
C GLY A 28 4.29 -3.93 -2.34
N ASP A 29 4.38 -5.26 -2.34
CA ASP A 29 5.60 -5.99 -2.71
C ASP A 29 5.96 -5.83 -4.20
N PRO A 30 7.24 -5.99 -4.58
CA PRO A 30 7.63 -6.02 -5.99
C PRO A 30 6.86 -7.11 -6.75
N TYR A 31 6.22 -6.75 -7.86
CA TYR A 31 5.42 -7.68 -8.66
C TYR A 31 6.20 -8.94 -9.11
N ASN A 32 7.51 -8.82 -9.33
CA ASN A 32 8.40 -9.92 -9.72
C ASN A 32 9.00 -10.71 -8.53
N ALA A 33 8.63 -10.41 -7.29
CA ALA A 33 9.01 -11.22 -6.13
C ALA A 33 8.36 -12.63 -6.22
N PRO A 34 9.01 -13.67 -5.68
CA PRO A 34 8.44 -15.02 -5.64
C PRO A 34 7.16 -15.02 -4.81
N HIS A 35 6.22 -15.91 -5.18
CA HIS A 35 5.02 -16.12 -4.39
C HIS A 35 5.23 -17.23 -3.33
N PRO A 36 4.58 -17.12 -2.15
CA PRO A 36 3.86 -15.93 -1.68
C PRO A 36 4.83 -14.75 -1.45
N ARG A 37 4.43 -13.53 -1.84
CA ARG A 37 5.25 -12.36 -1.52
C ARG A 37 5.19 -12.10 -0.02
N ASP A 38 6.19 -11.40 0.52
CA ASP A 38 6.39 -11.31 1.98
C ASP A 38 5.17 -10.78 2.75
N HIS A 39 4.41 -9.83 2.17
CA HIS A 39 3.23 -9.21 2.80
C HIS A 39 1.89 -9.83 2.36
N GLU A 40 1.90 -10.77 1.43
CA GLU A 40 0.70 -11.47 0.95
C GLU A 40 0.33 -12.65 1.87
N ALA A 41 -0.87 -13.21 1.69
CA ALA A 41 -1.32 -14.37 2.45
C ALA A 41 -0.34 -15.56 2.30
N GLY A 42 0.17 -16.06 3.43
CA GLY A 42 1.19 -17.11 3.46
C GLY A 42 2.63 -16.61 3.33
N GLY A 43 2.84 -15.31 3.12
CA GLY A 43 4.13 -14.64 3.25
C GLY A 43 4.57 -14.53 4.71
N ILE A 44 5.81 -14.12 4.94
CA ILE A 44 6.41 -14.03 6.28
C ILE A 44 5.68 -13.02 7.20
N TYR A 45 5.03 -12.01 6.63
CA TYR A 45 4.25 -11.01 7.35
C TYR A 45 2.72 -11.26 7.26
N GLY A 46 2.24 -11.92 6.20
CA GLY A 46 0.84 -12.25 5.98
C GLY A 46 0.33 -13.47 6.75
N ASN A 47 0.43 -13.41 8.08
CA ASN A 47 0.16 -14.54 8.99
C ASN A 47 -1.34 -14.80 9.30
N GLY A 48 -2.26 -14.07 8.67
CA GLY A 48 -3.71 -14.24 8.90
C GLY A 48 -4.21 -13.75 10.28
N ILE A 49 -3.42 -12.92 10.97
CA ILE A 49 -3.79 -12.36 12.28
C ILE A 49 -4.73 -11.17 12.07
N ILE A 50 -5.91 -11.23 12.69
CA ILE A 50 -6.90 -10.14 12.64
C ILE A 50 -6.50 -9.02 13.59
N THR A 51 -6.16 -7.85 13.03
CA THR A 51 -5.69 -6.68 13.79
C THR A 51 -6.81 -5.74 14.25
N GLY A 52 -8.03 -5.89 13.72
CA GLY A 52 -9.17 -5.04 14.07
C GLY A 52 -10.51 -5.73 13.80
N LYS A 53 -11.54 -5.33 14.55
CA LYS A 53 -12.92 -5.76 14.35
C LYS A 53 -13.82 -4.53 14.29
N TYR A 54 -14.60 -4.42 13.23
CA TYR A 54 -15.46 -3.28 12.95
C TYR A 54 -16.89 -3.75 12.70
N LYS A 55 -17.86 -2.89 13.00
CA LYS A 55 -19.25 -3.13 12.63
C LYS A 55 -19.50 -2.64 11.21
N SER A 56 -20.43 -3.29 10.49
CA SER A 56 -20.88 -2.79 9.19
C SER A 56 -21.43 -1.36 9.33
N GLY A 57 -21.00 -0.46 8.46
CA GLY A 57 -21.38 0.96 8.49
C GLY A 57 -20.69 1.80 9.56
N GLN A 58 -19.75 1.23 10.32
CA GLN A 58 -18.94 2.00 11.26
C GLN A 58 -17.95 2.91 10.51
N ILE A 59 -17.77 4.14 11.02
CA ILE A 59 -16.68 5.02 10.59
C ILE A 59 -15.36 4.47 11.13
N LEU A 60 -14.43 4.20 10.21
CA LEU A 60 -13.07 3.77 10.51
C LEU A 60 -12.14 5.00 10.58
N GLU A 61 -11.35 5.11 11.65
CA GLU A 61 -10.22 6.03 11.70
C GLU A 61 -8.98 5.32 11.15
N ALA A 62 -8.46 5.79 10.01
CA ALA A 62 -7.23 5.29 9.40
C ALA A 62 -6.08 6.27 9.66
N VAL A 63 -5.03 5.79 10.32
CA VAL A 63 -3.83 6.58 10.63
C VAL A 63 -2.68 6.13 9.73
N VAL A 64 -2.12 7.06 8.95
CA VAL A 64 -0.97 6.81 8.07
C VAL A 64 0.22 7.62 8.54
N GLU A 65 1.29 6.93 8.93
CA GLU A 65 2.56 7.58 9.24
C GLU A 65 3.32 7.87 7.94
N MET A 66 3.53 9.16 7.65
CA MET A 66 4.20 9.59 6.43
C MET A 66 5.56 10.22 6.75
N THR A 67 6.64 9.53 6.40
CA THR A 67 8.02 9.98 6.66
C THR A 67 8.52 11.02 5.65
N ALA A 68 7.93 11.04 4.44
CA ALA A 68 8.17 12.06 3.42
C ALA A 68 6.86 12.35 2.67
N ASN A 69 6.51 13.62 2.53
CA ASN A 69 5.33 14.01 1.77
C ASN A 69 5.67 14.25 0.29
N HIS A 70 5.12 13.41 -0.57
CA HIS A 70 5.25 13.50 -2.02
C HIS A 70 4.00 14.06 -2.73
N ASN A 71 3.06 14.61 -1.96
CA ASN A 71 1.72 15.04 -2.38
C ASN A 71 0.90 13.88 -2.96
N GLY A 72 -0.21 14.19 -3.64
CA GLY A 72 -1.11 13.20 -4.23
C GLY A 72 -2.30 12.93 -3.32
N TYR A 73 -2.78 11.70 -3.30
CA TYR A 73 -3.94 11.30 -2.50
C TYR A 73 -3.79 9.88 -1.96
N LEU A 74 -4.55 9.58 -0.90
CA LEU A 74 -4.75 8.24 -0.39
C LEU A 74 -6.14 7.74 -0.77
N GLU A 75 -6.23 6.45 -1.07
CA GLU A 75 -7.50 5.76 -1.27
C GLU A 75 -7.44 4.43 -0.51
N PHE A 76 -8.53 4.07 0.15
CA PHE A 76 -8.65 2.83 0.89
C PHE A 76 -9.70 1.93 0.23
N LYS A 77 -9.39 0.66 0.09
CA LYS A 77 -10.27 -0.36 -0.49
C LYS A 77 -10.34 -1.56 0.43
N ILE A 78 -11.47 -2.25 0.43
CA ILE A 78 -11.63 -3.50 1.16
C ILE A 78 -12.14 -4.60 0.21
N CYS A 79 -11.95 -5.86 0.56
CA CYS A 79 -12.51 -6.97 -0.20
C CYS A 79 -13.09 -7.97 0.79
N PRO A 80 -14.31 -8.49 0.56
CA PRO A 80 -14.81 -9.64 1.30
C PRO A 80 -13.91 -10.86 1.06
N ASN A 81 -13.07 -11.19 2.03
CA ASN A 81 -12.19 -12.34 2.00
C ASN A 81 -12.43 -13.23 3.23
N ASN A 82 -12.99 -14.42 2.99
CA ASN A 82 -13.32 -15.39 4.04
C ASN A 82 -12.25 -16.48 4.19
N ASP A 83 -11.08 -16.31 3.57
CA ASP A 83 -9.96 -17.26 3.60
C ASP A 83 -8.64 -16.54 3.86
N ILE A 84 -8.12 -16.66 5.09
CA ILE A 84 -6.86 -16.03 5.51
C ILE A 84 -5.63 -16.56 4.76
N THR A 85 -5.76 -17.69 4.08
CA THR A 85 -4.68 -18.32 3.31
C THR A 85 -4.63 -17.83 1.86
N LYS A 86 -5.59 -16.99 1.46
CA LYS A 86 -5.69 -16.43 0.11
C LYS A 86 -5.65 -14.92 0.15
N GLU A 87 -4.84 -14.36 -0.72
CA GLU A 87 -4.79 -12.93 -0.98
C GLU A 87 -6.10 -12.46 -1.62
N ALA A 88 -6.55 -11.26 -1.25
CA ALA A 88 -7.66 -10.61 -1.94
C ALA A 88 -7.17 -10.11 -3.31
N PRO A 89 -7.79 -10.52 -4.42
CA PRO A 89 -7.38 -10.06 -5.75
C PRO A 89 -7.69 -8.57 -5.93
N GLU A 90 -6.85 -7.84 -6.68
CA GLU A 90 -7.03 -6.40 -6.97
C GLU A 90 -8.43 -6.12 -7.55
N GLU A 91 -8.94 -7.01 -8.41
CA GLU A 91 -10.25 -6.87 -9.03
C GLU A 91 -11.41 -6.95 -8.03
N CYS A 92 -11.17 -7.50 -6.84
CA CYS A 92 -12.14 -7.43 -5.74
C CYS A 92 -12.03 -6.10 -4.99
N LEU A 93 -10.82 -5.65 -4.68
CA LEU A 93 -10.59 -4.38 -3.98
C LEU A 93 -11.16 -3.21 -4.78
N ASP A 94 -10.97 -3.21 -6.09
CA ASP A 94 -11.51 -2.20 -7.02
C ASP A 94 -13.04 -2.07 -6.98
N LYS A 95 -13.76 -3.08 -6.50
CA LYS A 95 -15.23 -3.05 -6.38
C LYS A 95 -15.72 -2.40 -5.08
N TYR A 96 -14.87 -2.28 -4.07
CA TYR A 96 -15.27 -1.74 -2.76
C TYR A 96 -14.26 -0.70 -2.24
N PRO A 97 -14.14 0.45 -2.93
CA PRO A 97 -13.46 1.61 -2.34
C PRO A 97 -14.27 2.12 -1.13
N LEU A 98 -13.56 2.62 -0.13
CA LEU A 98 -14.15 3.24 1.05
C LEU A 98 -14.37 4.73 0.80
N GLU A 99 -15.59 5.18 1.07
CA GLU A 99 -15.93 6.60 1.06
C GLU A 99 -15.36 7.29 2.31
N LEU A 100 -14.89 8.52 2.13
CA LEU A 100 -14.53 9.39 3.24
C LEU A 100 -15.78 9.68 4.09
N ALA A 101 -15.61 9.74 5.41
CA ALA A 101 -16.71 9.93 6.34
C ALA A 101 -17.49 11.24 6.10
N GLU A 102 -16.83 12.24 5.51
CA GLU A 102 -17.41 13.55 5.19
C GLU A 102 -18.17 13.56 3.85
N GLY A 103 -18.15 12.46 3.09
CA GLY A 103 -18.89 12.30 1.83
C GLY A 103 -18.23 12.93 0.60
N GLU A 104 -16.94 13.25 0.67
CA GLU A 104 -16.19 13.92 -0.40
C GLU A 104 -15.62 12.95 -1.47
N GLY A 105 -16.10 11.70 -1.50
CA GLY A 105 -15.59 10.65 -2.38
C GLY A 105 -14.57 9.75 -1.68
N THR A 106 -13.71 9.10 -2.46
CA THR A 106 -12.78 8.04 -1.99
C THR A 106 -11.34 8.50 -1.81
N LYS A 107 -11.03 9.74 -2.21
CA LYS A 107 -9.64 10.26 -2.29
C LYS A 107 -9.39 11.30 -1.22
N TYR A 108 -8.48 10.98 -0.31
CA TYR A 108 -7.97 11.93 0.67
C TYR A 108 -6.75 12.65 0.11
N ASP A 109 -6.91 13.90 -0.29
CA ASP A 109 -5.83 14.69 -0.88
C ASP A 109 -4.77 15.06 0.18
N ILE A 110 -3.53 14.64 -0.07
CA ILE A 110 -2.39 15.00 0.74
C ILE A 110 -1.88 16.38 0.26
N THR A 111 -2.38 17.45 0.90
CA THR A 111 -1.95 18.82 0.62
C THR A 111 -1.12 19.40 1.79
N GLY A 112 0.11 19.86 1.51
CA GLY A 112 0.92 20.66 2.44
C GLY A 112 2.02 19.94 3.23
N LYS A 113 2.98 20.68 3.81
CA LYS A 113 4.06 20.11 4.65
C LYS A 113 3.43 19.40 5.85
N GLY A 114 3.70 18.10 6.01
CA GLY A 114 3.04 17.25 7.00
C GLY A 114 2.97 17.90 8.38
N LYS A 115 1.77 18.02 8.94
CA LYS A 115 1.57 18.21 10.37
C LYS A 115 1.31 16.82 10.94
N GLY A 116 2.36 16.17 11.42
CA GLY A 116 2.17 15.07 12.37
C GLY A 116 1.44 15.65 13.58
N THR A 117 0.28 15.09 13.89
CA THR A 117 -0.37 15.23 15.19
C THR A 117 0.30 14.29 16.17
#